data_AF-A0A7R9UMC3-F1
#
_entry.id   AF-A0A7R9UMC3-F1
#
_cell.length_a   1.000
_cell.length_b   1.000
_cell.length_c   1.000
_cell.angle_alpha   90.00
_cell.angle_beta   90.00
_cell.angle_gamma   90.00
#
_symmetry.space_group_name_H-M   'P 1'
#
loop_
_entity.id
_entity.type
_entity.pdbx_description
1 polymer ?
#
loop_
_entity_poly.entity_id
_entity_poly.type
_entity_poly.pdbx_seq_one_letter_code
_entity_poly.pdbx_strand_id
1 'polypeptide(L)'
;GVGRAGGAHVRAAPIVWRWGARSYVMGILNVTPDSFSDGGALGSLDDARRAAARMAADGADVLDVGGVSTRPGAASVGVDEELARVLPVVEALRADGLELPISIDTSSAAVARAAVLVGADMVNDVSAGGADGEMFSAIAQLGVPAGLM
;
A
#
# COMPACT_ATOMS: atom_id res chain seq x y z
N GLY A 1 0.33 36.47 -10.88
CA GLY A 1 -0.56 35.44 -10.31
C GLY A 1 -0.54 34.27 -11.27
N VAL A 2 -0.40 33.02 -10.86
CA VAL A 2 -1.06 32.34 -9.73
C VAL A 2 -0.07 31.34 -9.14
N GLY A 3 0.07 31.32 -7.83
CA GLY A 3 0.91 30.34 -7.12
C GLY A 3 0.31 28.94 -7.24
N ARG A 4 1.17 27.96 -7.51
CA ARG A 4 0.90 26.57 -7.17
C ARG A 4 1.76 26.24 -5.95
N ALA A 5 1.09 26.00 -4.83
CA ALA A 5 1.69 25.36 -3.68
C ALA A 5 2.25 24.01 -4.14
N GLY A 6 3.58 23.90 -4.21
CA GLY A 6 4.27 22.64 -4.45
C GLY A 6 4.16 21.81 -3.18
N GLY A 7 3.19 20.89 -3.16
CA GLY A 7 3.21 19.79 -2.20
C GLY A 7 4.50 19.02 -2.40
N ALA A 8 5.30 18.91 -1.35
CA ALA A 8 6.54 18.17 -1.35
C ALA A 8 6.26 16.71 -1.75
N HIS A 9 6.59 16.35 -2.99
CA HIS A 9 6.63 14.94 -3.37
C HIS A 9 7.93 14.41 -2.78
N VAL A 10 7.87 13.93 -1.53
CA VAL A 10 8.92 13.11 -0.97
C VAL A 10 8.83 11.77 -1.71
N ARG A 11 9.54 11.64 -2.83
CA ARG A 11 9.92 10.31 -3.28
C ARG A 11 10.78 9.75 -2.16
N ALA A 12 10.30 8.71 -1.47
CA ALA A 12 11.15 7.92 -0.59
C ALA A 12 12.43 7.59 -1.36
N ALA A 13 13.58 7.63 -0.68
CA ALA A 13 14.85 7.27 -1.29
C ALA A 13 14.70 5.92 -2.02
N PRO A 14 15.33 5.72 -3.19
CA PRO A 14 15.15 4.49 -3.96
C PRO A 14 15.36 3.29 -3.04
N ILE A 15 14.40 2.35 -3.06
CA ILE A 15 14.50 1.10 -2.32
C ILE A 15 15.72 0.36 -2.87
N VAL A 16 16.82 0.31 -2.10
CA VAL A 16 18.02 -0.45 -2.46
C VAL A 16 18.12 -1.66 -1.56
N TRP A 17 17.50 -2.76 -1.99
CA TRP A 17 17.70 -4.07 -1.38
C TRP A 17 18.89 -4.78 -2.01
N ARG A 18 19.75 -5.37 -1.16
CA ARG A 18 20.87 -6.21 -1.59
C ARG A 18 20.47 -7.67 -1.46
N TRP A 19 19.92 -8.20 -2.55
CA TRP A 19 19.49 -9.59 -2.61
C TRP A 19 20.61 -10.56 -2.22
N GLY A 20 20.28 -11.55 -1.40
CA GLY A 20 21.24 -12.54 -0.88
C GLY A 20 22.08 -12.09 0.32
N ALA A 21 22.07 -10.79 0.70
CA ALA A 21 22.82 -10.32 1.86
C ALA A 21 22.14 -10.67 3.20
N ARG A 22 20.81 -10.64 3.23
CA ARG A 22 19.94 -11.06 4.32
C ARG A 22 18.51 -11.28 3.82
N SER A 23 17.65 -11.83 4.67
CA SER A 23 16.21 -11.76 4.46
C SER A 23 15.69 -10.37 4.81
N TYR A 24 14.77 -9.88 3.99
CA TYR A 24 13.99 -8.67 4.25
C TYR A 24 12.60 -9.06 4.76
N VAL A 25 12.07 -8.30 5.70
CA VAL A 25 10.78 -8.59 6.35
C VAL A 25 9.72 -7.62 5.87
N MET A 26 8.62 -8.16 5.33
CA MET A 26 7.45 -7.39 4.91
C MET A 26 6.35 -7.51 5.97
N GLY A 27 5.99 -6.39 6.59
CA GLY A 27 4.89 -6.31 7.55
C GLY A 27 3.55 -6.18 6.82
N ILE A 28 2.60 -7.08 7.11
CA ILE A 28 1.29 -7.11 6.45
C ILE A 28 0.31 -6.22 7.21
N LEU A 29 -0.18 -5.16 6.56
CA LEU A 29 -1.17 -4.23 7.08
C LEU A 29 -2.50 -4.37 6.32
N ASN A 30 -3.38 -5.22 6.85
CA ASN A 30 -4.72 -5.40 6.29
C ASN A 30 -5.65 -4.26 6.72
N VAL A 31 -6.23 -3.57 5.76
CA VAL A 31 -7.17 -2.46 5.95
C VAL A 31 -8.59 -2.89 5.57
N THR A 32 -9.06 -3.96 6.21
CA THR A 32 -10.43 -4.45 6.06
C THR A 32 -11.26 -4.14 7.30
N PRO A 33 -12.59 -3.96 7.19
CA PRO A 33 -13.45 -3.72 8.34
C PRO A 33 -13.29 -4.77 9.45
N ASP A 34 -13.07 -6.03 9.07
CA ASP A 34 -12.90 -7.15 10.01
C ASP A 34 -11.52 -7.19 10.69
N SER A 35 -10.55 -6.39 10.23
CA SER A 35 -9.20 -6.35 10.82
C SER A 35 -9.14 -5.53 12.10
N PHE A 36 -10.14 -4.67 12.36
CA PHE A 36 -10.19 -3.74 13.47
C PHE A 36 -11.60 -3.74 14.07
N SER A 37 -11.90 -4.75 14.90
CA SER A 37 -13.26 -5.07 15.36
C SER A 37 -13.92 -4.05 16.29
N ASP A 38 -13.28 -2.91 16.61
CA ASP A 38 -13.66 -2.11 17.79
C ASP A 38 -14.10 -0.65 17.51
N GLY A 39 -14.23 -0.18 16.26
CA GLY A 39 -15.11 0.98 15.99
C GLY A 39 -14.78 1.91 14.81
N GLY A 40 -15.66 1.93 13.80
CA GLY A 40 -15.84 3.04 12.85
C GLY A 40 -14.64 3.38 11.94
N ALA A 41 -14.89 4.24 10.94
CA ALA A 41 -13.86 4.72 10.00
C ALA A 41 -12.70 5.48 10.68
N LEU A 42 -12.93 6.01 11.90
CA LEU A 42 -11.91 6.64 12.73
C LEU A 42 -11.04 5.60 13.46
N GLY A 43 -11.59 4.46 13.89
CA GLY A 43 -10.81 3.38 14.49
C GLY A 43 -9.93 2.68 13.46
N SER A 44 -10.42 2.45 12.24
CA SER A 44 -9.62 1.75 11.22
C SER A 44 -8.34 2.49 10.82
N LEU A 45 -8.34 3.83 10.79
CA LEU A 45 -7.15 4.60 10.42
C LEU A 45 -6.13 4.72 11.56
N ASP A 46 -6.59 5.04 12.77
CA ASP A 46 -5.69 5.13 13.93
C ASP A 46 -5.14 3.76 14.32
N ASP A 47 -5.90 2.69 14.11
CA ASP A 47 -5.42 1.33 14.31
C ASP A 47 -4.38 0.95 13.25
N ALA A 48 -4.61 1.31 11.99
CA ALA A 48 -3.62 1.13 10.92
C ALA A 48 -2.31 1.87 11.22
N ARG A 49 -2.38 3.11 11.73
CA ARG A 49 -1.21 3.87 12.20
C ARG A 49 -0.46 3.16 13.32
N ARG A 50 -1.17 2.70 14.36
CA ARG A 50 -0.55 1.99 15.48
C ARG A 50 0.09 0.68 15.03
N ALA A 51 -0.56 -0.06 14.14
CA ALA A 51 -0.04 -1.29 13.56
C ALA A 51 1.22 -1.02 12.72
N ALA A 52 1.19 -0.03 11.83
CA ALA A 52 2.35 0.38 11.04
C ALA A 52 3.54 0.81 11.91
N ALA A 53 3.30 1.66 12.91
CA ALA A 53 4.32 2.10 13.85
C ALA A 53 4.91 0.92 14.64
N ARG A 54 4.07 -0.05 15.03
CA ARG A 54 4.52 -1.25 15.72
C ARG A 54 5.38 -2.14 14.81
N MET A 55 4.95 -2.38 13.56
CA MET A 55 5.72 -3.16 12.58
C MET A 55 7.08 -2.50 12.30
N ALA A 56 7.11 -1.17 12.19
CA ALA A 56 8.35 -0.42 12.04
C ALA A 56 9.28 -0.60 13.26
N ALA A 57 8.74 -0.49 14.48
CA ALA A 57 9.49 -0.71 15.71
C ALA A 57 9.99 -2.16 15.85
N ASP A 58 9.22 -3.14 15.37
CA ASP A 58 9.57 -4.56 15.38
C ASP A 58 10.58 -4.93 14.25
N GLY A 59 10.96 -3.97 13.40
CA GLY A 59 12.02 -4.13 12.40
C GLY A 59 11.55 -4.57 11.00
N ALA A 60 10.31 -4.27 10.62
CA ALA A 60 9.87 -4.44 9.24
C ALA A 60 10.71 -3.57 8.29
N ASP A 61 11.05 -4.12 7.12
CA ASP A 61 11.80 -3.44 6.05
C ASP A 61 10.89 -2.81 4.99
N VAL A 62 9.63 -3.24 4.95
CA VAL A 62 8.57 -2.77 4.04
C VAL A 62 7.22 -3.04 4.70
N LEU A 63 6.25 -2.17 4.49
CA LEU A 63 4.84 -2.42 4.84
C LEU A 63 4.06 -2.77 3.59
N ASP A 64 3.23 -3.80 3.64
CA ASP A 64 2.34 -4.21 2.57
C ASP A 64 0.89 -3.91 2.96
N VAL A 65 0.28 -2.96 2.25
CA VAL A 65 -1.04 -2.42 2.58
C VAL A 65 -2.07 -3.05 1.65
N GLY A 66 -3.01 -3.81 2.21
CA GLY A 66 -4.05 -4.51 1.45
C GLY A 66 -5.46 -4.13 1.88
N GLY A 67 -6.30 -3.73 0.92
CA GLY A 67 -7.70 -3.35 1.17
C GLY A 67 -8.70 -4.51 0.97
N VAL A 68 -8.25 -5.64 0.43
CA VAL A 68 -9.08 -6.79 0.06
C VAL A 68 -8.63 -8.02 0.85
N SER A 69 -9.59 -8.73 1.43
CA SER A 69 -9.30 -10.00 2.08
C SER A 69 -9.12 -11.09 1.03
N THR A 70 -7.97 -11.77 1.04
CA THR A 70 -7.71 -12.97 0.23
C THR A 70 -8.21 -14.26 0.89
N ARG A 71 -8.93 -14.17 2.02
CA ARG A 71 -9.45 -15.33 2.75
C ARG A 71 -10.53 -16.06 1.92
N PRO A 72 -10.60 -17.41 1.97
CA PRO A 72 -11.66 -18.17 1.31
C PRO A 72 -13.06 -17.68 1.72
N GLY A 73 -13.91 -17.37 0.73
CA GLY A 73 -15.27 -16.91 0.95
C GLY A 73 -15.42 -15.42 1.27
N ALA A 74 -14.34 -14.62 1.20
CA ALA A 74 -14.46 -13.16 1.29
C ALA A 74 -15.32 -12.61 0.15
N ALA A 75 -16.12 -11.59 0.46
CA ALA A 75 -16.90 -10.89 -0.56
C ALA A 75 -15.96 -10.17 -1.54
N SER A 76 -16.33 -10.16 -2.82
CA SER A 76 -15.66 -9.34 -3.82
C SER A 76 -15.80 -7.87 -3.42
N VAL A 77 -14.68 -7.17 -3.35
CA VAL A 77 -14.62 -5.73 -3.08
C VAL A 77 -14.51 -5.00 -4.42
N GLY A 78 -15.32 -3.96 -4.62
CA GLY A 78 -15.22 -3.12 -5.82
C GLY A 78 -14.00 -2.20 -5.76
N VAL A 79 -13.51 -1.74 -6.92
CA VAL A 79 -12.35 -0.82 -7.00
C VAL A 79 -12.55 0.42 -6.12
N ASP A 80 -13.72 1.06 -6.18
CA ASP A 80 -14.00 2.26 -5.37
C ASP A 80 -13.93 2.00 -3.86
N GLU A 81 -14.37 0.81 -3.44
CA GLU A 81 -14.33 0.42 -2.03
C GLU A 81 -12.89 0.09 -1.59
N GLU A 82 -12.12 -0.60 -2.42
CA GLU A 82 -10.70 -0.85 -2.16
C GLU A 82 -9.92 0.47 -2.06
N LEU A 83 -10.15 1.41 -2.99
CA LEU A 83 -9.57 2.76 -2.96
C LEU A 83 -9.92 3.49 -1.65
N ALA A 84 -11.19 3.47 -1.25
CA ALA A 84 -11.66 4.10 -0.02
C ALA A 84 -11.04 3.51 1.25
N ARG A 85 -10.58 2.24 1.19
CA ARG A 85 -9.86 1.58 2.29
C ARG A 85 -8.37 1.95 2.30
N VAL A 86 -7.68 1.83 1.17
CA VAL A 86 -6.20 1.89 1.15
C VAL A 86 -5.65 3.31 1.05
N LEU A 87 -6.28 4.21 0.28
CA LEU A 87 -5.71 5.54 0.04
C LEU A 87 -5.58 6.37 1.31
N PRO A 88 -6.60 6.46 2.19
CA PRO A 88 -6.47 7.24 3.42
C PRO A 88 -5.36 6.74 4.34
N VAL A 89 -5.10 5.42 4.34
CA VAL A 89 -4.01 4.82 5.13
C VAL A 89 -2.66 5.20 4.56
N VAL A 90 -2.44 5.03 3.25
CA VAL A 90 -1.15 5.36 2.62
C VAL A 90 -0.84 6.85 2.79
N GLU A 91 -1.82 7.73 2.55
CA GLU A 91 -1.69 9.18 2.72
C GLU A 91 -1.34 9.55 4.17
N ALA A 92 -2.05 8.99 5.14
CA ALA A 92 -1.83 9.27 6.55
C ALA A 92 -0.44 8.79 7.00
N LEU A 93 -0.02 7.58 6.64
CA LEU A 93 1.29 7.05 7.01
C LEU A 93 2.42 7.93 6.45
N ARG A 94 2.29 8.44 5.23
CA ARG A 94 3.25 9.39 4.66
C ARG A 94 3.21 10.75 5.33
N ALA A 95 2.02 11.28 5.60
CA ALA A 95 1.86 12.54 6.31
C ALA A 95 2.46 12.50 7.73
N ASP A 96 2.40 11.33 8.38
CA ASP A 96 2.98 11.08 9.70
C ASP A 96 4.52 10.86 9.65
N GLY A 97 5.13 10.88 8.46
CA GLY A 97 6.57 10.78 8.27
C GLY A 97 7.13 9.37 8.23
N LEU A 98 6.30 8.36 7.92
CA LEU A 98 6.78 6.99 7.75
C LEU A 98 7.78 6.92 6.59
N GLU A 99 9.02 6.55 6.89
CA GLU A 99 10.10 6.39 5.91
C GLU A 99 10.19 4.97 5.33
N LEU A 100 9.54 3.98 5.95
CA LEU A 100 9.52 2.62 5.42
C LEU A 100 8.89 2.59 4.03
N PRO A 101 9.44 1.78 3.11
CA PRO A 101 8.79 1.50 1.85
C PRO A 101 7.37 0.98 2.05
N ILE A 102 6.44 1.42 1.20
CA ILE A 102 5.05 0.94 1.21
C ILE A 102 4.80 0.16 -0.09
N SER A 103 4.48 -1.11 0.03
CA SER A 103 3.90 -1.94 -1.01
C SER A 103 2.38 -1.84 -0.96
N ILE A 104 1.72 -1.76 -2.12
CA ILE A 104 0.26 -1.88 -2.23
C ILE A 104 -0.10 -3.29 -2.70
N ASP A 105 -0.79 -4.06 -1.85
CA ASP A 105 -1.33 -5.38 -2.17
C ASP A 105 -2.67 -5.21 -2.88
N THR A 106 -2.63 -5.31 -4.21
CA THR A 106 -3.80 -5.15 -5.07
C THR A 106 -3.62 -5.85 -6.40
N SER A 107 -4.72 -6.41 -6.90
CA SER A 107 -4.83 -6.94 -8.26
C SER A 107 -5.58 -6.01 -9.21
N SER A 108 -5.84 -4.75 -8.80
CA SER A 108 -6.48 -3.71 -9.61
C SER A 108 -5.45 -2.68 -10.09
N ALA A 109 -5.34 -2.51 -11.41
CA ALA A 109 -4.43 -1.52 -11.99
C ALA A 109 -4.82 -0.09 -11.59
N ALA A 110 -6.12 0.18 -11.41
CA ALA A 110 -6.61 1.47 -10.95
C ALA A 110 -6.17 1.77 -9.51
N VAL A 111 -6.24 0.78 -8.62
CA VAL A 111 -5.79 0.92 -7.23
C VAL A 111 -4.28 1.08 -7.17
N ALA A 112 -3.52 0.28 -7.91
CA ALA A 112 -2.07 0.41 -7.99
C ALA A 112 -1.63 1.83 -8.40
N ARG A 113 -2.26 2.40 -9.44
CA ARG A 113 -1.97 3.77 -9.91
C ARG A 113 -2.27 4.81 -8.85
N ALA A 114 -3.44 4.72 -8.21
CA ALA A 114 -3.85 5.69 -7.19
C ALA A 114 -2.97 5.60 -5.94
N ALA A 115 -2.66 4.39 -5.47
CA ALA A 115 -1.83 4.18 -4.29
C ALA A 115 -0.40 4.70 -4.49
N VAL A 116 0.21 4.44 -5.65
CA VAL A 116 1.56 4.96 -5.95
C VAL A 116 1.54 6.49 -6.08
N LEU A 117 0.48 7.08 -6.62
CA LEU A 117 0.34 8.54 -6.70
C LEU A 117 0.35 9.21 -5.32
N VAL A 118 -0.22 8.55 -4.29
CA VAL A 118 -0.31 9.09 -2.93
C VAL A 118 0.83 8.64 -2.01
N GLY A 119 1.76 7.80 -2.50
CA GLY A 119 3.02 7.52 -1.81
C GLY A 119 3.34 6.05 -1.55
N ALA A 120 2.65 5.10 -2.18
CA ALA A 120 3.16 3.73 -2.28
C ALA A 120 4.40 3.68 -3.20
N ASP A 121 5.36 2.81 -2.89
CA ASP A 121 6.64 2.68 -3.59
C ASP A 121 6.76 1.38 -4.39
N MET A 122 5.86 0.42 -4.19
CA MET A 122 5.87 -0.91 -4.81
C MET A 122 4.44 -1.39 -5.03
N VAL A 123 4.22 -2.21 -6.05
CA VAL A 123 2.98 -2.95 -6.27
C VAL A 123 3.19 -4.43 -5.92
N ASN A 124 2.28 -5.04 -5.19
CA ASN A 124 2.25 -6.48 -4.93
C ASN A 124 0.95 -7.04 -5.52
N ASP A 125 1.06 -7.77 -6.63
CA ASP A 125 -0.10 -8.34 -7.34
C ASP A 125 -0.11 -9.86 -7.25
N VAL A 126 -0.99 -10.37 -6.40
CA VAL A 126 -1.20 -11.80 -6.17
C VAL A 126 -1.82 -12.53 -7.37
N SER A 127 -2.30 -11.81 -8.38
CA SER A 127 -2.87 -12.37 -9.60
C SER A 127 -1.89 -12.43 -10.77
N ALA A 128 -0.70 -11.83 -10.62
CA ALA A 128 0.29 -11.68 -11.69
C ALA A 128 -0.30 -11.16 -13.01
N GLY A 129 -1.14 -10.13 -12.95
CA GLY A 129 -1.85 -9.52 -14.08
C GLY A 129 -3.08 -10.31 -14.56
N GLY A 130 -3.42 -11.41 -13.89
CA GLY A 130 -4.54 -12.27 -14.26
C GLY A 130 -5.91 -11.68 -13.94
N ALA A 131 -6.02 -10.83 -12.92
CA ALA A 131 -7.28 -10.20 -12.54
C ALA A 131 -7.58 -8.92 -13.34
N ASP A 132 -6.54 -8.17 -13.73
CA ASP A 132 -6.66 -6.91 -14.48
C ASP A 132 -5.58 -6.85 -15.57
N GLY A 133 -6.02 -6.88 -16.83
CA GLY A 133 -5.13 -6.86 -18.00
C GLY A 133 -4.31 -5.58 -18.15
N GLU A 134 -4.68 -4.50 -17.45
CA GLU A 134 -3.94 -3.24 -17.46
C GLU A 134 -2.82 -3.19 -16.42
N MET A 135 -2.68 -4.20 -15.54
CA MET A 135 -1.74 -4.17 -14.42
C MET A 135 -0.28 -4.02 -14.88
N PHE A 136 0.17 -4.78 -15.88
CA PHE A 136 1.54 -4.65 -16.38
C PHE A 136 1.82 -3.30 -17.03
N SER A 137 0.83 -2.75 -17.75
CA SER A 137 0.90 -1.39 -18.31
C SER A 137 1.00 -0.35 -17.19
N ALA A 138 0.25 -0.52 -16.10
CA ALA A 138 0.33 0.33 -14.93
C ALA A 138 1.71 0.29 -14.27
N ILE A 139 2.21 -0.89 -13.93
CA ILE A 139 3.54 -1.08 -13.31
C ILE A 139 4.64 -0.44 -14.16
N ALA A 140 4.62 -0.69 -15.47
CA ALA A 140 5.61 -0.13 -16.40
C ALA A 140 5.58 1.41 -16.43
N GLN A 141 4.39 2.03 -16.40
CA GLN A 141 4.24 3.49 -16.40
C GLN A 141 4.61 4.12 -15.06
N LEU A 142 4.33 3.44 -13.95
CA LEU A 142 4.63 3.90 -12.60
C LEU A 142 6.14 3.86 -12.30
N GLY A 143 6.87 2.93 -12.91
CA GLY A 143 8.32 2.81 -12.75
C GLY A 143 8.73 2.38 -11.33
N VAL A 144 7.86 1.62 -10.67
CA VAL A 144 8.06 1.08 -9.32
C VAL A 144 8.34 -0.44 -9.38
N PRO A 145 9.03 -1.02 -8.39
CA PRO A 145 9.13 -2.47 -8.27
C PRO A 145 7.76 -3.14 -8.18
N ALA A 146 7.68 -4.39 -8.63
CA ALA A 146 6.49 -5.21 -8.49
C ALA A 146 6.80 -6.62 -7.96
N GLY A 147 5.96 -7.12 -7.05
CA GLY A 147 5.88 -8.51 -6.66
C GLY A 147 4.74 -9.19 -7.43
N LEU A 148 5.02 -10.33 -8.05
CA LEU A 148 4.05 -11.11 -8.83
C LEU A 148 4.00 -12.51 -8.24
N MET A 149 2.79 -13.03 -7.96
CA MET A 149 2.57 -14.37 -7.37
C MET A 149 1.97 -15.37 -8.37
#